data_AF-A0A9E0NIC3-F1
#
_entry.id   AF-A0A9E0NIC3-F1
#
_cell.length_a   1.000
_cell.length_b   1.000
_cell.length_c   1.000
_cell.angle_alpha   90.00
_cell.angle_beta   90.00
_cell.angle_gamma   90.00
#
_symmetry.space_group_name_H-M   'P 1'
#
loop_
_entity.id
_entity.type
_entity.pdbx_description
1 polymer ?
#
loop_
_entity_poly.entity_id
_entity_poly.type
_entity_poly.pdbx_seq_one_letter_code
_entity_poly.pdbx_strand_id
1 'polypeptide(L)'
;MLRALLKGQIDKMERTWGYDAAYLRHLLNASPPSFVRFGLVSQMVDRKAAPAEALAAAGIAGTLVEDCGPCTQISVDMAAAGGVKPTVLRAILAGDEAAMGETAALAWRFANASLARDMAACDPLRDEIVRRWGDKGLVAIGLALTTARMYPTLKYALGYGKACSRVTVAGIATPVVHLIAA
;
A
#
# COMPACT_ATOMS: atom_id res chain seq x y z
N MET A 1 -29.06 6.54 10.07
CA MET A 1 -27.89 6.91 10.91
C MET A 1 -26.60 6.27 10.41
N LEU A 2 -26.51 4.94 10.30
CA LEU A 2 -25.30 4.23 9.83
C LEU A 2 -24.75 4.75 8.48
N ARG A 3 -25.60 4.90 7.45
CA ARG A 3 -25.18 5.44 6.15
C ARG A 3 -24.58 6.85 6.24
N ALA A 4 -25.12 7.72 7.10
CA ALA A 4 -24.60 9.08 7.29
C ALA A 4 -23.23 9.06 7.97
N LEU A 5 -23.03 8.16 8.94
CA LEU A 5 -21.73 7.94 9.57
C LEU A 5 -20.68 7.43 8.57
N LEU A 6 -21.04 6.44 7.74
CA LEU A 6 -20.12 5.90 6.72
C LEU A 6 -19.77 6.94 5.64
N LYS A 7 -20.72 7.80 5.25
CA LYS A 7 -20.44 8.95 4.38
C LYS A 7 -19.47 9.93 5.05
N GLY A 8 -19.70 10.27 6.31
CA GLY A 8 -18.79 11.15 7.07
C GLY A 8 -17.38 10.58 7.23
N GLN A 9 -17.23 9.26 7.31
CA GLN A 9 -15.91 8.61 7.29
C GLN A 9 -15.20 8.80 5.94
N ILE A 10 -15.92 8.69 4.83
CA ILE A 10 -15.36 8.97 3.50
C ILE A 10 -14.96 10.44 3.41
N ASP A 11 -15.83 11.37 3.83
CA ASP A 11 -15.54 12.81 3.83
C ASP A 11 -14.26 13.14 4.63
N LYS A 12 -14.10 12.51 5.81
CA LYS A 12 -12.90 12.66 6.63
C LYS A 12 -11.66 12.14 5.91
N MET A 13 -11.75 10.97 5.27
CA MET A 13 -10.62 10.38 4.54
C MET A 13 -10.18 11.26 3.37
N GLU A 14 -11.13 11.72 2.55
CA GLU A 14 -10.85 12.61 1.40
C GLU A 14 -10.16 13.90 1.86
N ARG A 15 -10.65 14.53 2.94
CA ARG A 15 -10.04 15.75 3.51
C ARG A 15 -8.66 15.52 4.11
N THR A 16 -8.47 14.40 4.79
CA THR A 16 -7.20 14.09 5.47
C THR A 16 -6.08 13.86 4.46
N TRP A 17 -6.40 13.20 3.34
CA TRP A 17 -5.40 12.74 2.37
C TRP A 17 -5.44 13.47 1.02
N GLY A 18 -6.35 14.44 0.83
CA GLY A 18 -6.52 15.10 -0.46
C GLY A 18 -6.83 14.13 -1.60
N TYR A 19 -7.56 13.05 -1.31
CA TYR A 19 -7.76 11.92 -2.21
C TYR A 19 -9.21 11.83 -2.68
N ASP A 20 -9.42 11.52 -3.96
CA ASP A 20 -10.76 11.26 -4.51
C ASP A 20 -11.21 9.83 -4.19
N ALA A 21 -12.23 9.73 -3.32
CA ALA A 21 -12.82 8.47 -2.89
C ALA A 21 -14.19 8.21 -3.54
N ALA A 22 -14.48 8.77 -4.72
CA ALA A 22 -15.75 8.58 -5.40
C ALA A 22 -16.12 7.10 -5.62
N TYR A 23 -15.16 6.21 -5.87
CA TYR A 23 -15.40 4.76 -5.96
C TYR A 23 -15.88 4.14 -4.63
N LEU A 24 -15.42 4.65 -3.48
CA LEU A 24 -15.92 4.21 -2.17
C LEU A 24 -17.35 4.71 -1.93
N ARG A 25 -17.67 5.92 -2.42
CA ARG A 25 -19.05 6.44 -2.40
C ARG A 25 -19.96 5.58 -3.27
N HIS A 26 -19.48 5.17 -4.45
CA HIS A 26 -20.17 4.19 -5.30
C HIS A 26 -20.41 2.89 -4.54
N LEU A 27 -19.37 2.29 -3.97
CA LEU A 27 -19.47 1.04 -3.22
C LEU A 27 -20.50 1.14 -2.08
N LEU A 28 -20.45 2.22 -1.29
CA LEU A 28 -21.40 2.47 -0.20
C LEU A 28 -22.84 2.62 -0.72
N ASN A 29 -23.03 3.30 -1.85
CA ASN A 29 -24.34 3.49 -2.44
C ASN A 29 -24.93 2.17 -2.96
N ALA A 30 -24.10 1.34 -3.62
CA ALA A 30 -24.49 0.04 -4.17
C ALA A 30 -24.74 -1.00 -3.06
N SER A 31 -23.83 -1.14 -2.09
CA SER A 31 -23.94 -2.10 -1.00
C SER A 31 -23.22 -1.63 0.27
N PRO A 32 -23.94 -1.06 1.26
CA PRO A 32 -23.36 -0.71 2.56
C PRO A 32 -22.69 -1.88 3.29
N PRO A 33 -23.26 -3.12 3.30
CA PRO A 33 -22.58 -4.26 3.90
C PRO A 33 -21.25 -4.60 3.22
N SER A 34 -21.15 -4.44 1.89
CA SER A 34 -19.88 -4.64 1.18
C SER A 34 -18.86 -3.55 1.52
N PHE A 35 -19.31 -2.29 1.63
CA PHE A 35 -18.45 -1.19 2.08
C PHE A 35 -17.85 -1.44 3.46
N VAL A 36 -18.66 -1.86 4.42
CA VAL A 36 -18.19 -2.15 5.79
C VAL A 36 -17.15 -3.28 5.78
N ARG A 37 -17.43 -4.40 5.09
CA ARG A 37 -16.48 -5.52 5.01
C ARG A 37 -15.18 -5.12 4.31
N PHE A 38 -15.28 -4.35 3.24
CA PHE A 38 -14.11 -3.84 2.52
C PHE A 38 -13.23 -2.96 3.43
N GLY A 39 -13.82 -2.07 4.22
CA GLY A 39 -13.08 -1.24 5.17
C GLY A 39 -12.41 -2.02 6.32
N LEU A 40 -13.00 -3.14 6.76
CA LEU A 40 -12.40 -4.00 7.79
C LEU A 40 -11.13 -4.67 7.31
N VAL A 41 -11.03 -5.00 6.02
CA VAL A 41 -9.85 -5.65 5.45
C VAL A 41 -8.60 -4.78 5.60
N SER A 42 -8.75 -3.46 5.49
CA SER A 42 -7.63 -2.51 5.66
C SER A 42 -7.13 -2.38 7.10
N GLN A 43 -7.84 -2.98 8.07
CA GLN A 43 -7.45 -3.04 9.48
C GLN A 43 -6.69 -4.34 9.85
N MET A 44 -6.51 -5.27 8.91
CA MET A 44 -5.88 -6.56 9.20
C MET A 44 -4.37 -6.47 9.47
N VAL A 45 -3.71 -5.39 9.05
CA VAL A 45 -2.26 -5.22 9.23
C VAL A 45 -1.94 -4.79 10.66
N ASP A 46 -1.24 -5.63 11.43
CA ASP A 46 -0.62 -5.23 12.69
C ASP A 46 0.59 -4.35 12.42
N ARG A 47 0.38 -3.03 12.47
CA ARG A 47 1.42 -2.03 12.18
C ARG A 47 2.57 -2.00 13.19
N LYS A 48 2.47 -2.73 14.31
CA LYS A 48 3.52 -2.82 15.33
C LYS A 48 4.37 -4.08 15.21
N ALA A 49 3.96 -5.03 14.37
CA ALA A 49 4.63 -6.32 14.25
C ALA A 49 5.90 -6.29 13.38
N ALA A 50 6.11 -5.24 12.59
CA ALA A 50 7.31 -5.04 11.77
C ALA A 50 7.65 -3.53 11.69
N PRO A 51 8.90 -3.16 11.31
CA PRO A 51 9.27 -1.76 11.10
C PRO A 51 8.40 -1.07 10.06
N ALA A 52 8.15 0.23 10.27
CA ALA A 52 7.32 1.03 9.38
C ALA A 52 7.85 1.05 7.94
N GLU A 53 9.17 1.06 7.76
CA GLU A 53 9.82 1.03 6.46
C GLU A 53 9.59 -0.29 5.71
N ALA A 54 9.57 -1.42 6.42
CA ALA A 54 9.29 -2.73 5.84
C ALA A 54 7.82 -2.85 5.40
N LEU A 55 6.90 -2.41 6.25
CA LEU A 55 5.47 -2.37 5.93
C LEU A 55 5.18 -1.43 4.75
N ALA A 56 5.82 -0.26 4.73
CA ALA A 56 5.69 0.69 3.64
C ALA A 56 6.25 0.13 2.32
N ALA A 57 7.44 -0.49 2.34
CA ALA A 57 8.04 -1.07 1.15
C ALA A 57 7.14 -2.17 0.54
N ALA A 58 6.66 -3.10 1.35
CA ALA A 58 5.78 -4.17 0.86
C ALA A 58 4.41 -3.66 0.39
N GLY A 59 3.81 -2.72 1.13
CA GLY A 59 2.54 -2.11 0.75
C GLY A 59 2.65 -1.31 -0.55
N ILE A 60 3.68 -0.47 -0.68
CA ILE A 60 3.92 0.32 -1.90
C ILE A 60 4.23 -0.59 -3.09
N ALA A 61 5.08 -1.62 -2.93
CA ALA A 61 5.30 -2.61 -4.00
C ALA A 61 3.98 -3.23 -4.50
N GLY A 62 3.09 -3.59 -3.57
CA GLY A 62 1.74 -4.07 -3.91
C GLY A 62 0.91 -3.04 -4.68
N THR A 63 0.87 -1.79 -4.21
CA THR A 63 0.14 -0.73 -4.92
C THR A 63 0.72 -0.49 -6.33
N LEU A 64 2.04 -0.49 -6.49
CA LEU A 64 2.74 -0.20 -7.74
C LEU A 64 2.46 -1.20 -8.87
N VAL A 65 2.08 -2.42 -8.53
CA VAL A 65 1.62 -3.42 -9.51
C VAL A 65 0.26 -3.06 -10.11
N GLU A 66 -0.58 -2.35 -9.34
CA GLU A 66 -1.98 -2.09 -9.71
C GLU A 66 -2.24 -0.63 -10.11
N ASP A 67 -1.39 0.31 -9.69
CA ASP A 67 -1.54 1.75 -9.86
C ASP A 67 -0.17 2.45 -9.82
N CYS A 68 0.00 3.52 -10.59
CA CYS A 68 1.18 4.39 -10.54
C CYS A 68 0.82 5.86 -10.24
N GLY A 69 -0.42 6.10 -9.78
CA GLY A 69 -1.03 7.41 -9.67
C GLY A 69 -1.62 7.65 -8.28
N PRO A 70 -2.93 7.98 -8.15
CA PRO A 70 -3.47 8.45 -6.88
C PRO A 70 -3.44 7.43 -5.74
N CYS A 71 -3.54 6.12 -6.04
CA CYS A 71 -3.45 5.11 -4.99
C CYS A 71 -2.00 4.97 -4.49
N THR A 72 -1.02 5.10 -5.38
CA THR A 72 0.39 5.19 -5.00
C THR A 72 0.65 6.41 -4.13
N GLN A 73 0.12 7.58 -4.50
CA GLN A 73 0.27 8.82 -3.72
C GLN A 73 -0.25 8.66 -2.29
N ILE A 74 -1.50 8.19 -2.12
CA ILE A 74 -2.07 8.04 -0.77
C ILE A 74 -1.32 6.98 0.05
N SER A 75 -0.84 5.89 -0.55
CA SER A 75 0.00 4.89 0.14
C SER A 75 1.29 5.50 0.68
N VAL A 76 1.93 6.38 -0.09
CA VAL A 76 3.14 7.11 0.30
C VAL A 76 2.84 8.12 1.42
N ASP A 77 1.74 8.88 1.30
CA ASP A 77 1.36 9.87 2.32
C ASP A 77 1.05 9.21 3.66
N MET A 78 0.34 8.08 3.63
CA MET A 78 0.07 7.28 4.82
C MET A 78 1.35 6.72 5.45
N ALA A 79 2.32 6.26 4.65
CA ALA A 79 3.60 5.79 5.14
C ALA A 79 4.44 6.93 5.76
N ALA A 80 4.43 8.12 5.14
CA ALA A 80 5.09 9.31 5.67
C ALA A 80 4.48 9.73 7.03
N ALA A 81 3.15 9.75 7.13
CA ALA A 81 2.46 10.02 8.39
C ALA A 81 2.72 8.95 9.46
N GLY A 82 3.04 7.72 9.04
CA GLY A 82 3.51 6.63 9.89
C GLY A 82 4.97 6.76 10.34
N GLY A 83 5.68 7.81 9.94
CA GLY A 83 7.06 8.11 10.37
C GLY A 83 8.14 7.66 9.39
N VAL A 84 7.79 7.12 8.22
CA VAL A 84 8.79 6.73 7.21
C VAL A 84 9.42 7.98 6.59
N LYS A 85 10.76 8.00 6.55
CA LYS A 85 11.49 9.16 6.04
C LYS A 85 11.19 9.41 4.55
N PRO A 86 11.03 10.68 4.12
CA PRO A 86 10.83 11.03 2.72
C PRO A 86 11.89 10.46 1.77
N THR A 87 13.15 10.39 2.20
CA THR A 87 14.25 9.81 1.40
C THR A 87 14.03 8.32 1.11
N VAL A 88 13.58 7.57 2.11
CA VAL A 88 13.29 6.13 1.99
C VAL A 88 12.09 5.92 1.06
N LEU A 89 11.00 6.69 1.24
CA LEU A 89 9.83 6.61 0.37
C LEU A 89 10.16 6.89 -1.09
N ARG A 90 11.03 7.88 -1.36
CA ARG A 90 11.48 8.16 -2.72
C ARG A 90 12.28 7.02 -3.32
N ALA A 91 13.17 6.42 -2.53
CA ALA A 91 13.95 5.26 -2.97
C ALA A 91 13.06 4.05 -3.25
N ILE A 92 12.04 3.79 -2.42
CA ILE A 92 11.03 2.74 -2.66
C ILE A 92 10.32 2.98 -3.99
N LEU A 93 9.80 4.19 -4.22
CA LEU A 93 9.12 4.54 -5.47
C LEU A 93 10.02 4.39 -6.70
N ALA A 94 11.31 4.73 -6.57
CA ALA A 94 12.29 4.59 -7.63
C ALA A 94 12.78 3.14 -7.83
N GLY A 95 12.44 2.21 -6.94
CA GLY A 95 13.03 0.87 -6.92
C GLY A 95 14.52 0.84 -6.55
N ASP A 96 15.03 1.88 -5.89
CA ASP A 96 16.44 1.99 -5.50
C ASP A 96 16.67 1.24 -4.17
N GLU A 97 17.03 -0.04 -4.29
CA GLU A 97 17.29 -0.92 -3.15
C GLU A 97 18.46 -0.46 -2.28
N ALA A 98 19.45 0.21 -2.87
CA ALA A 98 20.59 0.72 -2.12
C ALA A 98 20.20 1.93 -1.26
N ALA A 99 19.39 2.84 -1.80
CA ALA A 99 19.00 4.08 -1.11
C ALA A 99 17.83 3.91 -0.12
N MET A 100 16.98 2.89 -0.26
CA MET A 100 15.85 2.68 0.66
C MET A 100 16.27 2.10 2.02
N GLY A 101 17.49 1.59 2.12
CA GLY A 101 18.03 0.97 3.33
C GLY A 101 17.61 -0.48 3.50
N GLU A 102 18.39 -1.22 4.29
CA GLU A 102 18.31 -2.67 4.38
C GLU A 102 16.91 -3.20 4.79
N THR A 103 16.26 -2.53 5.75
CA THR A 103 14.93 -2.91 6.24
C THR A 103 13.85 -2.82 5.15
N ALA A 104 13.81 -1.71 4.41
CA ALA A 104 12.87 -1.54 3.31
C ALA A 104 13.23 -2.48 2.15
N ALA A 105 14.51 -2.60 1.81
CA ALA A 105 14.98 -3.43 0.71
C ALA A 105 14.69 -4.93 0.92
N LEU A 106 14.75 -5.43 2.16
CA LEU A 106 14.35 -6.81 2.48
C LEU A 106 12.87 -7.05 2.16
N ALA A 107 11.98 -6.18 2.65
CA ALA A 107 10.54 -6.33 2.43
C ALA A 107 10.13 -6.04 0.97
N TRP A 108 10.81 -5.11 0.30
CA TRP A 108 10.66 -4.82 -1.12
C TRP A 108 10.97 -6.04 -1.99
N ARG A 109 12.15 -6.64 -1.81
CA ARG A 109 12.54 -7.86 -2.54
C ARG A 109 11.61 -9.02 -2.26
N PHE A 110 11.23 -9.21 -0.99
CA PHE A 110 10.29 -10.26 -0.59
C PHE A 110 8.93 -10.07 -1.28
N ALA A 111 8.40 -8.85 -1.28
CA ALA A 111 7.14 -8.54 -1.93
C ALA A 111 7.18 -8.79 -3.43
N ASN A 112 8.23 -8.34 -4.11
CA ASN A 112 8.40 -8.55 -5.56
C ASN A 112 8.55 -10.03 -5.92
N ALA A 113 9.37 -10.79 -5.19
CA ALA A 113 9.50 -12.23 -5.38
C ALA A 113 8.17 -12.97 -5.16
N SER A 114 7.43 -12.60 -4.10
CA SER A 114 6.11 -13.17 -3.81
C SER A 114 5.09 -12.84 -4.90
N LEU A 115 5.09 -11.61 -5.42
CA LEU A 115 4.20 -11.19 -6.51
C LEU A 115 4.53 -11.93 -7.83
N ALA A 116 5.81 -12.15 -8.09
CA ALA A 116 6.30 -12.91 -9.23
C ALA A 116 6.11 -14.43 -9.09
N ARG A 117 5.65 -14.91 -7.93
CA ARG A 117 5.55 -16.34 -7.58
C ARG A 117 6.88 -17.08 -7.66
N ASP A 118 7.99 -16.35 -7.48
CA ASP A 118 9.34 -16.91 -7.42
C ASP A 118 9.63 -17.36 -5.98
N MET A 119 9.31 -18.62 -5.70
CA MET A 119 9.54 -19.21 -4.37
C MET A 119 11.02 -19.37 -4.05
N ALA A 120 11.87 -19.60 -5.05
CA ALA A 120 13.31 -19.75 -4.84
C ALA A 120 13.95 -18.44 -4.34
N ALA A 121 13.50 -17.29 -4.86
CA ALA A 121 13.89 -15.99 -4.33
C ALA A 121 13.17 -15.62 -3.03
N CYS A 122 11.89 -15.99 -2.90
CA CYS A 122 11.04 -15.60 -1.78
C CYS A 122 11.40 -16.31 -0.46
N ASP A 123 11.73 -17.61 -0.50
CA ASP A 123 11.98 -18.44 0.67
C ASP A 123 13.13 -17.91 1.56
N PRO A 124 14.35 -17.63 1.06
CA PRO A 124 15.42 -17.10 1.92
C PRO A 124 15.11 -15.70 2.46
N LEU A 125 14.35 -14.88 1.72
CA LEU A 125 13.91 -13.56 2.19
C LEU A 125 12.86 -13.69 3.30
N ARG A 126 11.97 -14.70 3.20
CA ARG A 126 10.99 -15.03 4.23
C ARG A 126 11.66 -15.47 5.51
N ASP A 127 12.65 -16.35 5.42
CA ASP A 127 13.41 -16.83 6.57
C ASP A 127 14.10 -15.67 7.28
N GLU A 128 14.67 -14.73 6.52
CA GLU A 128 15.30 -13.53 7.07
C GLU A 128 14.29 -12.59 7.75
N ILE A 129 13.09 -12.43 7.19
CA ILE A 129 12.00 -11.66 7.81
C ILE A 129 11.58 -12.30 9.14
N VAL A 130 11.38 -13.62 9.16
CA VAL A 130 11.03 -14.36 10.38
C VAL A 130 12.14 -14.25 11.41
N ARG A 131 13.41 -14.33 10.99
CA ARG A 131 14.56 -14.15 11.87
C ARG A 131 14.60 -12.76 12.53
N ARG A 132 14.26 -11.69 11.79
CA ARG A 132 14.29 -10.31 12.31
C ARG A 132 13.07 -9.91 13.11
N TRP A 133 11.88 -10.33 12.69
CA TRP A 133 10.59 -9.80 13.19
C TRP A 133 9.59 -10.88 13.59
N GLY A 134 9.98 -12.16 13.51
CA GLY A 134 9.13 -13.31 13.82
C GLY A 134 7.99 -13.51 12.82
N ASP A 135 7.20 -14.55 13.06
CA ASP A 135 6.02 -14.86 12.23
C ASP A 135 5.00 -13.72 12.20
N LYS A 136 4.86 -12.98 13.30
CA LYS A 136 3.98 -11.81 13.34
C LYS A 136 4.41 -10.74 12.34
N GLY A 137 5.71 -10.48 12.22
CA GLY A 137 6.26 -9.54 11.25
C GLY A 137 6.05 -10.01 9.82
N LEU A 138 6.28 -11.30 9.54
CA LEU A 138 5.99 -11.90 8.24
C LEU A 138 4.52 -11.73 7.85
N VAL A 139 3.59 -12.07 8.76
CA VAL A 139 2.15 -11.93 8.52
C VAL A 139 1.78 -10.47 8.27
N ALA A 140 2.30 -9.53 9.06
CA ALA A 140 2.01 -8.11 8.87
C ALA A 140 2.52 -7.58 7.53
N ILE A 141 3.72 -7.98 7.10
CA ILE A 141 4.28 -7.61 5.78
C ILE A 141 3.46 -8.21 4.64
N GLY A 142 3.09 -9.49 4.74
CA GLY A 142 2.23 -10.15 3.74
C GLY A 142 0.84 -9.51 3.65
N LEU A 143 0.25 -9.12 4.78
CA LEU A 143 -1.03 -8.41 4.82
C LEU A 143 -0.90 -6.98 4.30
N ALA A 144 0.21 -6.28 4.55
CA ALA A 144 0.47 -4.95 3.98
C ALA A 144 0.51 -5.02 2.45
N LEU A 145 1.24 -5.99 1.90
CA LEU A 145 1.25 -6.30 0.46
C LEU A 145 -0.15 -6.61 -0.08
N THR A 146 -0.87 -7.51 0.58
CA THR A 146 -2.19 -7.99 0.12
C THR A 146 -3.23 -6.88 0.12
N THR A 147 -3.35 -6.15 1.24
CA THR A 147 -4.38 -5.11 1.40
C THR A 147 -4.13 -3.89 0.51
N ALA A 148 -2.86 -3.57 0.23
CA ALA A 148 -2.48 -2.42 -0.60
C ALA A 148 -2.92 -2.54 -2.06
N ARG A 149 -3.15 -3.76 -2.55
CA ARG A 149 -3.63 -4.03 -3.92
C ARG A 149 -5.13 -3.81 -4.09
N MET A 150 -5.90 -4.03 -3.02
CA MET A 150 -7.36 -4.08 -3.10
C MET A 150 -8.00 -2.77 -3.53
N TYR A 151 -7.48 -1.64 -3.05
CA TYR A 151 -8.03 -0.32 -3.35
C TYR A 151 -7.85 0.06 -4.82
N PRO A 152 -6.63 0.00 -5.41
CA PRO A 152 -6.44 0.10 -6.85
C PRO A 152 -7.36 -0.84 -7.64
N THR A 153 -7.33 -2.15 -7.36
CA THR A 153 -8.08 -3.13 -8.15
C THR A 153 -9.58 -2.81 -8.16
N LEU A 154 -10.16 -2.48 -7.00
CA LEU A 154 -11.56 -2.09 -6.92
C LEU A 154 -11.84 -0.77 -7.66
N LYS A 155 -10.97 0.23 -7.50
CA LYS A 155 -11.10 1.54 -8.16
C LYS A 155 -11.10 1.40 -9.68
N TYR A 156 -10.20 0.61 -10.24
CA TYR A 156 -10.12 0.33 -11.68
C TYR A 156 -11.33 -0.48 -12.14
N ALA A 157 -11.73 -1.54 -11.42
CA ALA A 157 -12.90 -2.36 -11.75
C ALA A 157 -14.21 -1.56 -11.80
N LEU A 158 -14.37 -0.56 -10.93
CA LEU A 158 -15.53 0.33 -10.91
C LEU A 158 -15.43 1.51 -11.90
N GLY A 159 -14.35 1.60 -12.69
CA GLY A 159 -14.19 2.62 -13.73
C GLY A 159 -13.70 4.00 -13.23
N TYR A 160 -13.09 4.07 -12.04
CA TYR A 160 -12.55 5.29 -11.44
C TYR A 160 -11.03 5.46 -11.63
N GLY A 161 -10.35 4.50 -12.25
CA GLY A 161 -8.90 4.53 -12.55
C GLY A 161 -8.54 5.42 -13.76
N LYS A 162 -9.13 6.61 -13.88
CA LYS A 162 -9.01 7.49 -15.06
C LYS A 162 -8.04 8.65 -14.87
N ALA A 163 -7.53 8.85 -13.65
CA ALA A 163 -6.62 9.94 -13.33
C ALA A 163 -5.17 9.46 -13.43
N CYS A 164 -4.38 10.14 -14.27
CA CYS A 164 -2.92 10.04 -14.25
C CYS A 164 -2.39 11.21 -13.40
N SER A 165 -1.72 10.90 -12.30
CA SER A 165 -1.13 11.91 -11.41
C SER A 165 0.30 11.53 -11.07
N ARG A 166 1.20 12.51 -11.12
CA ARG A 166 2.58 12.34 -10.68
C ARG A 166 2.64 12.18 -9.17
N VAL A 167 3.39 11.20 -8.69
CA VAL A 167 3.61 10.98 -7.26
C VAL A 167 4.65 11.98 -6.74
N THR A 168 4.38 12.54 -5.56
CA THR A 168 5.25 13.49 -4.87
C THR A 168 5.52 13.03 -3.44
N VAL A 169 6.74 13.24 -2.97
CA VAL A 169 7.17 12.95 -1.60
C VAL A 169 7.81 14.19 -1.01
N ALA A 170 7.20 14.75 0.03
CA ALA A 170 7.64 16.01 0.64
C ALA A 170 7.80 17.14 -0.41
N GLY A 171 6.82 17.26 -1.32
CA GLY A 171 6.81 18.26 -2.39
C GLY A 171 7.72 17.94 -3.60
N ILE A 172 8.50 16.86 -3.55
CA ILE A 172 9.40 16.48 -4.65
C ILE A 172 8.72 15.43 -5.52
N ALA A 173 8.58 15.76 -6.80
CA ALA A 173 8.15 14.80 -7.81
C ALA A 173 9.12 13.63 -7.89
N THR A 174 8.60 12.42 -7.75
CA THR A 174 9.42 11.21 -7.62
C THR A 174 9.07 10.24 -8.75
N PRO A 175 10.07 9.70 -9.48
CA PRO A 175 9.82 8.68 -10.48
C PRO A 175 9.27 7.41 -9.82
N VAL A 176 8.38 6.75 -10.53
CA VAL A 176 7.72 5.52 -10.07
C VAL A 176 8.19 4.37 -10.95
N VAL A 177 8.74 3.32 -10.33
CA VAL A 177 9.09 2.09 -11.03
C VAL A 177 7.83 1.36 -11.47
N HIS A 178 7.82 0.87 -12.71
CA HIS A 178 6.72 0.07 -13.23
C HIS A 178 6.97 -1.41 -12.92
N LEU A 179 6.28 -1.92 -11.91
CA LEU A 179 6.26 -3.34 -11.58
C LEU A 179 5.11 -4.00 -12.36
N ILE A 180 5.39 -5.12 -13.00
CA ILE A 180 4.38 -5.90 -13.73
C ILE A 180 4.09 -7.16 -12.90
N ALA A 181 2.82 -7.44 -12.63
CA ALA A 181 2.42 -8.75 -12.10
C ALA A 181 2.75 -9.83 -13.14
N ALA A 182 3.54 -10.83 -12.75
CA ALA A 182 3.81 -12.01 -13.56
C ALA A 182 2.56 -12.91 -13.70
#